data_AF-A0A8T5MWM2-F1
#
_entry.id   AF-A0A8T5MWM2-F1
#
_cell.length_a   1.000
_cell.length_b   1.000
_cell.length_c   1.000
_cell.angle_alpha   90.00
_cell.angle_beta   90.00
_cell.angle_gamma   90.00
#
_symmetry.space_group_name_H-M   'P 1'
#
loop_
_entity.id
_entity.type
_entity.pdbx_description
1 polymer ?
#
loop_
_entity_poly.entity_id
_entity_poly.type
_entity_poly.pdbx_seq_one_letter_code
_entity_poly.pdbx_strand_id
1 'polypeptide(L)' 'MAEKQKVQAPQGMAGLVRYYDEDNSLIRLKPEHVIGLCAGLVVLEILLYTLA' A
#
# COMPACT_ATOMS: atom_id res chain seq x y z
N MET A 1 -31.80 -6.65 36.64
CA MET A 1 -30.65 -7.16 35.86
C MET A 1 -30.32 -6.11 34.82
N ALA A 2 -29.14 -5.51 34.91
CA ALA A 2 -28.70 -4.41 34.08
C ALA A 2 -27.97 -4.93 32.84
N GLU A 3 -28.40 -4.53 31.65
CA GLU A 3 -27.50 -4.55 30.49
C GLU A 3 -27.38 -3.13 29.94
N LYS A 4 -26.15 -2.65 30.01
CA LYS A 4 -25.77 -1.25 29.86
C LYS A 4 -25.84 -0.85 28.40
N GLN A 5 -26.58 0.22 28.14
CA GLN A 5 -26.43 1.08 26.98
C GLN A 5 -24.97 1.55 26.91
N LYS A 6 -24.15 0.93 26.06
CA LYS A 6 -22.80 1.41 25.72
C LYS A 6 -22.81 1.86 24.26
N VAL A 7 -23.21 3.12 24.11
CA VAL A 7 -22.59 4.13 23.24
C VAL A 7 -21.75 3.53 22.10
N GLN A 8 -22.29 3.60 20.88
CA GLN A 8 -21.51 3.49 19.65
C GLN A 8 -20.37 4.51 19.71
N ALA A 9 -19.15 4.05 19.98
CA ALA A 9 -17.97 4.84 19.71
C ALA A 9 -17.60 4.65 18.23
N PRO A 10 -17.40 5.71 17.44
CA PRO A 10 -16.74 5.57 16.15
C PRO A 10 -15.27 5.20 16.43
N GLN A 11 -15.01 3.90 16.57
CA GLN A 11 -13.66 3.35 16.65
C GLN A 11 -13.00 3.48 15.28
N GLY A 12 -12.29 4.59 15.07
CA GLY A 12 -11.43 4.76 13.91
C GLY A 12 -11.00 6.20 13.61
N MET A 13 -11.71 7.21 14.11
CA MET A 13 -11.35 8.62 13.93
C MET A 13 -10.60 9.20 15.14
N ALA A 14 -9.77 8.38 15.80
CA ALA A 14 -8.99 8.80 16.95
C ALA A 14 -7.50 8.53 16.70
N GLY A 15 -6.76 9.60 16.37
CA GLY A 15 -5.40 9.75 16.88
C GLY A 15 -4.24 9.49 15.95
N LEU A 16 -4.45 9.09 14.69
CA LEU A 16 -3.40 9.17 13.69
C LEU A 16 -3.91 10.11 12.60
N VAL A 17 -3.54 11.39 12.69
CA VAL A 17 -3.47 12.21 11.49
C VAL A 17 -2.61 11.39 10.54
N ARG A 18 -3.24 10.83 9.50
CA ARG A 18 -2.48 10.39 8.34
C ARG A 18 -1.92 11.69 7.80
N TYR A 19 -0.75 12.08 8.29
CA TYR A 19 0.24 12.71 7.47
C TYR A 19 0.41 11.70 6.34
N TYR A 20 -0.44 11.81 5.32
CA TYR A 20 -0.02 11.45 3.99
C TYR A 20 1.20 12.31 3.84
N ASP A 21 2.37 11.72 4.07
CA ASP A 21 3.65 12.40 3.89
C ASP A 21 3.45 13.24 2.64
N GLU A 22 3.50 14.55 2.81
CA GLU A 22 3.49 15.46 1.68
C GLU A 22 4.78 15.13 0.96
N ASP A 23 4.70 14.12 0.08
CA ASP A 23 5.77 13.67 -0.75
C ASP A 23 6.05 14.86 -1.66
N ASN A 24 7.00 15.69 -1.23
CA ASN A 24 7.67 16.75 -1.97
C ASN A 24 8.57 16.14 -3.05
N SER A 25 8.17 14.99 -3.61
CA SER A 25 8.85 14.34 -4.71
C SER A 25 8.37 15.00 -6.01
N LEU A 26 9.30 15.68 -6.70
CA LEU A 26 9.05 16.17 -8.06
C LEU A 26 8.69 15.03 -9.04
N ILE A 27 9.03 13.78 -8.68
CA ILE A 27 8.84 12.60 -9.50
C ILE A 27 7.99 11.60 -8.72
N ARG A 28 6.69 11.59 -9.03
CA ARG A 28 5.76 10.56 -8.54
C ARG A 28 5.70 9.41 -9.54
N LEU A 29 6.30 8.28 -9.18
CA LEU A 29 6.14 7.05 -9.94
C LEU A 29 4.76 6.47 -9.68
N LYS A 30 3.98 6.28 -10.76
CA LYS A 30 2.70 5.59 -10.65
C LYS A 30 2.94 4.13 -10.25
N PRO A 31 2.09 3.51 -9.40
CA PRO A 31 2.20 2.10 -9.03
C PRO A 31 2.30 1.16 -10.23
N GLU A 32 1.66 1.52 -11.35
CA GLU A 32 1.72 0.82 -12.64
C GLU A 32 3.16 0.58 -13.13
N HIS A 33 4.06 1.55 -12.93
CA HIS A 33 5.47 1.42 -13.34
C HIS A 33 6.21 0.42 -12.46
N VAL A 34 5.91 0.40 -11.16
CA VAL A 34 6.51 -0.55 -10.21
C VAL A 34 6.07 -1.97 -10.54
N ILE A 35 4.78 -2.16 -10.82
CA ILE A 35 4.22 -3.46 -11.22
C ILE A 35 4.84 -3.92 -12.54
N GLY A 36 4.95 -3.03 -13.53
CA GLY A 36 5.59 -3.33 -14.81
C GLY A 36 7.06 -3.71 -14.68
N LEU A 37 7.82 -3.00 -13.83
CA LEU A 37 9.23 -3.31 -13.57
C LEU A 37 9.39 -4.70 -12.94
N CYS A 38 8.59 -5.00 -11.92
CA CYS A 38 8.62 -6.32 -11.27
C CYS A 38 8.27 -7.44 -12.25
N ALA A 39 7.21 -7.28 -13.04
CA ALA A 39 6.82 -8.27 -14.03
C ALA A 39 7.91 -8.48 -15.10
N GLY A 40 8.54 -7.39 -15.57
CA GLY A 40 9.64 -7.45 -16.52
C GLY A 40 10.85 -8.21 -15.98
N LEU A 41 11.22 -7.98 -14.73
CA LEU A 41 12.32 -8.70 -14.06
C LEU A 41 12.06 -10.20 -13.97
N VAL A 42 10.84 -10.60 -13.60
CA VAL A 42 10.46 -12.02 -13.53
C VAL A 42 10.56 -12.69 -14.89
N VAL A 43 10.09 -12.03 -15.96
CA VAL A 43 10.21 -12.56 -17.32
C VAL A 43 11.68 -12.69 -17.73
N LEU A 44 12.51 -11.73 -17.37
CA LEU A 44 13.94 -11.75 -17.63
C LEU A 44 14.65 -12.90 -16.91
N GLU A 45 14.33 -13.14 -15.63
CA GLU A 45 14.84 -14.28 -14.86
C GLU A 45 14.42 -15.62 -15.48
N ILE A 46 13.17 -15.74 -15.90
CA ILE A 46 12.66 -16.97 -16.54
C ILE A 46 13.39 -17.20 -17.86
N LEU A 47 13.54 -16.17 -18.70
CA LEU A 47 14.28 -16.27 -19.96
C LEU A 47 15.73 -16.65 -19.72
N LEU A 48 16.37 -16.06 -18.71
CA LEU A 48 17.76 -16.38 -18.37
C LEU A 48 17.89 -17.82 -17.86
N TYR A 49 17.01 -18.27 -16.96
CA TYR A 49 17.02 -19.64 -16.44
C TYR A 49 16.70 -20.70 -17.50
N THR A 50 15.87 -20.37 -18.48
CA THR A 50 15.50 -21.31 -19.55
C THR A 50 16.53 -21.35 -20.68
N LEU A 51 17.31 -20.28 -20.87
CA LEU A 51 18.30 -20.16 -21.94
C LEU A 51 19.74 -20.47 -21.50
N ALA A 52 20.08 -20.30 -20.21
CA ALA A 52 21.39 -20.57 -19.62
C ALA A 52 21.38 -21.82 -18.74
#